data_AF-A0A7S0ZAK8-F1
#
_entry.id   AF-A0A7S0ZAK8-F1
#
_cell.length_a   1.000
_cell.length_b   1.000
_cell.length_c   1.000
_cell.angle_alpha   90.00
_cell.angle_beta   90.00
_cell.angle_gamma   90.00
#
_symmetry.space_group_name_H-M   'P 1'
#
loop_
_entity.id
_entity.type
_entity.pdbx_description
1 polymer ?
#
loop_
_entity_poly.entity_id
_entity_poly.type
_entity_poly.pdbx_seq_one_letter_code
_entity_poly.pdbx_strand_id
1 'polypeptide(L)'
;LTRLLTPEQSTELLADVEAVTSLEKRPFVVVFCGVNGVGKSTSLAKTCYYLQKHGKKVLVAACDTFRAGAVEQLKTHAACLDVALYHQGYGKDAAGVAKEAIRLGAEQNVDVVLVDTAGRMQHNEPLMRALAKL
;
A
#
# COMPACT_ATOMS: atom_id res chain seq x y z
N LEU A 1 29.61 -10.62 -1.67
CA LEU A 1 28.59 -9.59 -1.99
C LEU A 1 27.37 -10.19 -2.66
N THR A 2 27.52 -10.97 -3.75
CA THR A 2 26.38 -11.60 -4.45
C THR A 2 25.48 -12.41 -3.52
N ARG A 3 26.03 -13.31 -2.70
CA ARG A 3 25.28 -14.09 -1.70
C ARG A 3 24.49 -13.25 -0.69
N LEU A 4 24.94 -12.03 -0.38
CA LEU A 4 24.22 -11.13 0.55
C LEU A 4 23.07 -10.38 -0.15
N LEU A 5 23.17 -10.14 -1.46
CA LEU A 5 22.15 -9.43 -2.25
C LEU A 5 21.09 -10.38 -2.85
N THR A 6 21.35 -11.68 -2.88
CA THR A 6 20.38 -12.74 -3.23
C THR A 6 20.07 -13.59 -2.00
N PRO A 7 19.13 -13.17 -1.14
CA PRO A 7 18.66 -13.97 -0.02
C PRO A 7 17.97 -15.26 -0.50
N GLU A 8 17.83 -16.25 0.38
CA GLU A 8 17.15 -17.53 0.07
C GLU A 8 15.67 -17.34 -0.26
N GLN A 9 15.04 -16.30 0.31
CA GLN A 9 13.67 -15.92 0.00
C GLN A 9 13.66 -14.99 -1.22
N SER A 10 13.09 -15.45 -2.33
CA SER A 10 12.71 -14.61 -3.46
C SER A 10 11.29 -14.08 -3.27
N THR A 11 11.00 -12.93 -3.89
CA THR A 11 9.66 -12.35 -3.92
C THR A 11 9.17 -12.36 -5.37
N GLU A 12 8.09 -13.10 -5.63
CA GLU A 12 7.49 -13.23 -6.96
C GLU A 12 6.11 -12.55 -6.94
N LEU A 13 6.12 -11.22 -6.85
CA LEU A 13 4.92 -10.41 -6.56
C LEU A 13 3.69 -10.79 -7.40
N LEU A 14 3.86 -11.04 -8.70
CA LEU A 14 2.74 -11.39 -9.58
C LEU A 14 2.19 -12.79 -9.27
N ALA A 15 3.06 -13.76 -8.97
CA ALA A 15 2.66 -15.10 -8.60
C ALA A 15 1.95 -15.11 -7.23
N ASP A 16 2.46 -14.33 -6.27
CA ASP A 16 1.86 -14.18 -4.94
C ASP A 16 0.46 -13.55 -5.03
N VAL A 17 0.30 -12.50 -5.86
CA VAL A 17 -1.01 -11.90 -6.13
C VAL A 17 -1.96 -12.92 -6.75
N GLU A 18 -1.52 -13.70 -7.74
CA GLU A 18 -2.35 -14.72 -8.39
C GLU A 18 -2.78 -15.82 -7.40
N ALA A 19 -1.85 -16.32 -6.57
CA ALA A 19 -2.12 -17.36 -5.60
C ALA A 19 -3.20 -16.91 -4.58
N VAL A 20 -3.07 -15.71 -4.02
CA VAL A 20 -4.03 -15.19 -3.02
C VAL A 20 -5.39 -14.91 -3.65
N THR A 21 -5.42 -14.26 -4.82
CA THR A 21 -6.68 -13.89 -5.48
C THR A 21 -7.47 -15.10 -5.97
N SER A 22 -6.79 -16.14 -6.47
CA SER A 22 -7.43 -17.37 -6.97
C SER A 22 -7.87 -18.33 -5.86
N LEU A 23 -7.05 -18.53 -4.82
CA LEU A 23 -7.31 -19.54 -3.78
C LEU A 23 -8.17 -18.99 -2.63
N GLU A 24 -7.85 -17.78 -2.17
CA GLU A 24 -8.45 -17.21 -0.96
C GLU A 24 -9.58 -16.23 -1.28
N LYS A 25 -9.77 -15.89 -2.58
CA LYS A 25 -10.80 -14.95 -3.08
C LYS A 25 -10.82 -13.62 -2.31
N ARG A 26 -9.65 -13.13 -1.93
CA ARG A 26 -9.46 -11.84 -1.26
C ARG A 26 -8.37 -11.04 -1.97
N PRO A 27 -8.35 -9.70 -1.85
CA PRO A 27 -7.29 -8.89 -2.41
C PRO A 27 -5.94 -9.20 -1.74
N PHE A 28 -4.88 -9.18 -2.53
CA PHE A 28 -3.50 -9.17 -2.02
C PHE A 28 -3.18 -7.77 -1.46
N VAL A 29 -2.61 -7.69 -0.26
CA VAL A 29 -2.37 -6.40 0.42
C VAL A 29 -0.88 -6.12 0.51
N VAL A 30 -0.45 -4.95 0.01
CA VAL A 30 0.94 -4.48 0.09
C VAL A 30 1.00 -3.21 0.92
N VAL A 31 1.78 -3.23 2.00
CA VAL A 31 1.97 -2.08 2.88
C VAL A 31 3.32 -1.43 2.62
N PHE A 32 3.29 -0.14 2.24
CA PHE A 32 4.50 0.65 2.07
C PHE A 32 4.84 1.34 3.39
N CYS A 33 5.89 0.88 4.05
CA CYS A 33 6.39 1.41 5.31
C CYS A 33 7.86 1.85 5.21
N GLY A 34 8.32 2.68 6.15
CA GLY A 34 9.66 3.24 6.16
C GLY A 34 9.71 4.68 6.66
N VAL A 35 10.92 5.21 6.85
CA VAL A 35 11.15 6.54 7.43
C VAL A 35 10.65 7.67 6.51
N ASN A 36 10.70 8.91 7.00
CA ASN A 36 10.30 10.08 6.23
C ASN A 36 11.19 10.29 4.99
N GLY A 37 10.59 10.72 3.88
CA GLY A 37 11.34 11.15 2.69
C GLY A 37 11.94 10.07 1.78
N VAL A 38 11.86 8.78 2.12
CA VAL A 38 12.48 7.69 1.32
C VAL A 38 11.74 7.32 0.03
N GLY A 39 10.64 8.02 -0.29
CA GLY A 39 9.91 7.83 -1.55
C GLY A 39 8.78 6.79 -1.52
N LYS A 40 8.18 6.47 -0.36
CA LYS A 40 7.08 5.50 -0.22
C LYS A 40 5.92 5.73 -1.19
N SER A 41 5.26 6.89 -1.13
CA SER A 41 4.11 7.21 -1.99
C SER A 41 4.45 7.18 -3.48
N THR A 42 5.66 7.62 -3.85
CA THR A 42 6.12 7.59 -5.26
C THR A 42 6.41 6.17 -5.73
N SER A 43 7.03 5.34 -4.89
CA SER A 43 7.28 3.92 -5.20
C SER A 43 5.96 3.15 -5.28
N LEU A 44 5.00 3.45 -4.41
CA LEU A 44 3.64 2.90 -4.49
C LEU A 44 3.01 3.19 -5.84
N ALA A 45 3.06 4.45 -6.32
CA ALA A 45 2.52 4.81 -7.63
C ALA A 45 3.20 4.03 -8.78
N LYS A 46 4.52 3.81 -8.72
CA LYS A 46 5.24 2.99 -9.70
C LYS A 46 4.84 1.51 -9.64
N THR A 47 4.68 0.96 -8.44
CA THR A 47 4.20 -0.42 -8.25
C THR A 47 2.76 -0.57 -8.74
N CYS A 48 1.89 0.43 -8.50
CA CYS A 48 0.53 0.47 -9.04
C CYS A 48 0.54 0.39 -10.57
N TYR A 49 1.33 1.25 -11.22
CA TYR A 49 1.48 1.23 -12.68
C TYR A 49 1.98 -0.13 -13.19
N TYR A 50 2.99 -0.71 -12.54
CA TYR A 50 3.51 -2.03 -12.88
C TYR A 50 2.41 -3.11 -12.80
N LEU A 51 1.63 -3.13 -11.72
CA LEU A 51 0.53 -4.08 -11.53
C LEU A 51 -0.58 -3.90 -12.57
N GLN A 52 -0.99 -2.66 -12.86
CA GLN A 52 -1.97 -2.37 -13.91
C GLN A 52 -1.48 -2.82 -15.29
N LYS A 53 -0.19 -2.65 -15.60
CA LYS A 53 0.41 -3.15 -16.84
C LYS A 53 0.40 -4.67 -16.96
N HIS A 54 0.30 -5.39 -15.85
CA HIS A 54 0.13 -6.83 -15.81
C HIS A 54 -1.34 -7.24 -15.59
N GLY A 55 -2.29 -6.33 -15.89
CA GLY A 55 -3.72 -6.62 -15.88
C GLY A 55 -4.37 -6.72 -14.49
N LYS A 56 -3.67 -6.33 -13.43
CA LYS A 56 -4.22 -6.36 -12.06
C LYS A 56 -5.07 -5.13 -11.77
N LYS A 57 -6.24 -5.34 -11.17
CA LYS A 57 -7.11 -4.31 -10.62
C LYS A 57 -6.57 -3.86 -9.27
N VAL A 58 -6.26 -2.58 -9.14
CA VAL A 58 -5.60 -2.03 -7.96
C VAL A 58 -6.53 -1.03 -7.26
N LEU A 59 -6.51 -1.05 -5.93
CA LEU A 59 -7.06 -0.01 -5.07
C LEU A 59 -5.93 0.59 -4.23
N VAL A 60 -5.82 1.91 -4.20
CA VAL A 60 -4.85 2.61 -3.35
C VAL A 60 -5.53 3.07 -2.06
N ALA A 61 -4.90 2.87 -0.91
CA ALA A 61 -5.39 3.30 0.39
C ALA A 61 -4.47 4.37 0.99
N ALA A 62 -4.98 5.59 1.17
CA ALA A 62 -4.24 6.71 1.75
C ALA A 62 -4.27 6.66 3.29
N CYS A 63 -3.31 5.96 3.89
CA CYS A 63 -3.20 5.83 5.35
C CYS A 63 -2.15 6.77 5.99
N ASP A 64 -1.46 7.61 5.19
CA ASP A 64 -0.73 8.78 5.70
C ASP A 64 -1.73 9.90 6.04
N THR A 65 -2.39 9.76 7.19
CA THR A 65 -3.40 10.69 7.72
C THR A 65 -2.78 11.80 8.58
N PHE A 66 -1.45 11.90 8.64
CA PHE A 66 -0.71 12.82 9.52
C PHE A 66 -0.02 13.94 8.74
N ARG A 67 0.64 13.63 7.62
CA ARG A 67 1.43 14.61 6.87
C ARG A 67 0.54 15.44 5.94
N ALA A 68 0.57 16.76 6.11
CA ALA A 68 -0.11 17.68 5.20
C ALA A 68 0.33 17.45 3.74
N GLY A 69 -0.63 17.43 2.81
CA GLY A 69 -0.40 17.15 1.40
C GLY A 69 -0.27 15.67 1.02
N ALA A 70 -0.21 14.73 1.98
CA ALA A 70 -0.06 13.31 1.66
C ALA A 70 -1.26 12.72 0.88
N VAL A 71 -2.48 13.09 1.26
CA VAL A 71 -3.70 12.63 0.56
C VAL A 71 -3.78 13.27 -0.83
N GLU A 72 -3.47 14.57 -0.97
CA GLU A 72 -3.47 15.27 -2.25
C GLU A 72 -2.39 14.74 -3.20
N GLN A 73 -1.22 14.37 -2.66
CA GLN A 73 -0.16 13.70 -3.42
C GLN A 73 -0.67 12.38 -4.01
N LEU A 74 -1.32 11.54 -3.20
CA LEU A 74 -1.90 10.29 -3.69
C LEU A 74 -3.10 10.51 -4.63
N LYS A 75 -3.93 11.54 -4.41
CA LYS A 75 -5.00 11.93 -5.36
C LYS A 75 -4.43 12.26 -6.73
N THR A 76 -3.33 12.98 -6.77
CA THR A 76 -2.64 13.32 -8.03
C THR A 76 -2.14 12.06 -8.72
N HIS A 77 -1.47 11.17 -8.00
CA HIS A 77 -1.03 9.88 -8.57
C HIS A 77 -2.19 9.02 -9.03
N ALA A 78 -3.26 8.95 -8.25
CA ALA A 78 -4.45 8.15 -8.55
C ALA A 78 -5.14 8.66 -9.83
N ALA A 79 -5.30 9.98 -9.97
CA ALA A 79 -5.83 10.60 -11.17
C ALA A 79 -4.95 10.35 -12.40
N CYS A 80 -3.62 10.46 -12.27
CA CYS A 80 -2.70 10.20 -13.37
C CYS A 80 -2.68 8.74 -13.83
N LEU A 81 -2.97 7.79 -12.92
CA LEU A 81 -2.96 6.35 -13.19
C LEU A 81 -4.36 5.77 -13.44
N ASP A 82 -5.40 6.61 -13.38
CA ASP A 82 -6.80 6.20 -13.45
C ASP A 82 -7.10 4.99 -12.52
N VAL A 83 -6.72 5.14 -11.24
CA VAL A 83 -6.89 4.10 -10.22
C VAL A 83 -7.75 4.62 -9.07
N ALA A 84 -8.57 3.72 -8.51
CA ALA A 84 -9.39 4.05 -7.35
C ALA A 84 -8.51 4.38 -6.13
N LEU A 85 -8.90 5.42 -5.40
CA LEU A 85 -8.27 5.86 -4.16
C LEU A 85 -9.27 5.85 -3.02
N TYR A 86 -9.00 5.06 -1.99
CA TYR A 86 -9.70 5.12 -0.72
C TYR A 86 -8.99 6.05 0.26
N HIS A 87 -9.74 7.00 0.82
CA HIS A 87 -9.24 7.91 1.87
C HIS A 87 -10.38 8.37 2.77
N GLN A 88 -10.06 8.72 4.02
CA GLN A 88 -11.00 9.35 4.96
C GLN A 88 -10.56 10.77 5.39
N GLY A 89 -9.57 11.34 4.71
CA GLY A 89 -8.95 12.62 5.07
C GLY A 89 -7.97 12.50 6.23
N TYR A 90 -7.64 13.65 6.83
CA TYR A 90 -6.63 13.77 7.89
C TYR A 90 -7.15 13.43 9.29
N GLY A 91 -6.24 13.06 10.19
CA GLY A 91 -6.54 12.81 11.60
C GLY A 91 -7.30 11.52 11.90
N LYS A 92 -7.47 10.64 10.90
CA LYS A 92 -8.10 9.32 11.06
C LYS A 92 -7.08 8.24 11.44
N ASP A 93 -7.56 7.21 12.11
CA ASP A 93 -6.74 6.05 12.44
C ASP A 93 -6.34 5.29 11.18
N ALA A 94 -5.04 5.13 10.96
CA ALA A 94 -4.49 4.52 9.75
C ALA A 94 -4.90 3.04 9.60
N ALA A 95 -4.95 2.29 10.71
CA ALA A 95 -5.37 0.89 10.68
C ALA A 95 -6.86 0.76 10.31
N GLY A 96 -7.71 1.64 10.85
CA GLY A 96 -9.12 1.75 10.45
C GLY A 96 -9.30 2.07 8.96
N VAL A 97 -8.52 3.03 8.43
CA VAL A 97 -8.56 3.37 6.99
C VAL A 97 -8.14 2.18 6.13
N ALA A 98 -7.05 1.48 6.50
CA ALA A 98 -6.59 0.30 5.77
C ALA A 98 -7.63 -0.83 5.79
N LYS A 99 -8.24 -1.10 6.96
CA LYS A 99 -9.27 -2.14 7.11
C LYS A 99 -10.47 -1.91 6.21
N GLU A 100 -10.98 -0.68 6.16
CA GLU A 100 -12.11 -0.35 5.29
C GLU A 100 -11.73 -0.37 3.81
N ALA A 101 -10.50 0.01 3.45
CA ALA A 101 -10.01 -0.12 2.08
C ALA A 101 -9.94 -1.59 1.64
N ILE A 102 -9.46 -2.48 2.50
CA ILE A 102 -9.40 -3.93 2.23
C ILE A 102 -10.81 -4.49 2.07
N ARG A 103 -11.76 -4.11 2.93
CA ARG A 103 -13.16 -4.50 2.82
C ARG A 103 -13.76 -4.05 1.48
N LEU A 104 -13.57 -2.78 1.13
CA LEU A 104 -14.03 -2.22 -0.14
C LEU A 104 -13.41 -2.95 -1.34
N GLY A 105 -12.10 -3.23 -1.28
CA GLY A 105 -11.39 -3.98 -2.31
C GLY A 105 -11.95 -5.38 -2.51
N ALA A 106 -12.28 -6.08 -1.41
CA ALA A 106 -12.94 -7.38 -1.48
C ALA A 106 -14.34 -7.30 -2.11
N GLU A 107 -15.15 -6.32 -1.71
CA GLU A 107 -16.49 -6.08 -2.28
C GLU A 107 -16.44 -5.76 -3.78
N GLN A 108 -15.41 -5.04 -4.22
CA GLN A 108 -15.20 -4.66 -5.61
C GLN A 108 -14.42 -5.71 -6.43
N ASN A 109 -14.02 -6.82 -5.83
CA ASN A 109 -13.18 -7.85 -6.45
C ASN A 109 -11.91 -7.26 -7.10
N VAL A 110 -11.21 -6.39 -6.37
CA VAL A 110 -9.88 -5.91 -6.78
C VAL A 110 -8.83 -6.98 -6.48
N ASP A 111 -7.78 -7.01 -7.28
CA ASP A 111 -6.70 -7.99 -7.11
C ASP A 111 -5.72 -7.55 -6.02
N VAL A 112 -5.44 -6.24 -5.93
CA VAL A 112 -4.42 -5.69 -5.04
C VAL A 112 -4.89 -4.43 -4.32
N VAL A 113 -4.63 -4.34 -3.02
CA VAL A 113 -4.75 -3.12 -2.22
C VAL A 113 -3.36 -2.63 -1.84
N LEU A 114 -2.99 -1.42 -2.27
CA LEU A 114 -1.72 -0.78 -1.92
C LEU A 114 -1.93 0.25 -0.81
N VAL A 115 -1.30 0.04 0.34
CA VAL A 115 -1.46 0.89 1.53
C VAL A 115 -0.26 1.81 1.69
N ASP A 116 -0.47 3.13 1.57
CA ASP A 116 0.56 4.13 1.87
C ASP A 116 0.50 4.52 3.35
N THR A 117 1.61 4.39 4.07
CA THR A 117 1.68 4.75 5.49
C THR A 117 2.52 6.00 5.73
N ALA A 118 2.18 6.76 6.78
CA ALA A 118 3.01 7.89 7.19
C ALA A 118 4.44 7.45 7.50
N GLY A 119 5.42 8.27 7.12
CA GLY A 119 6.81 8.00 7.49
C GLY A 119 7.03 8.15 9.00
N ARG A 120 7.76 7.21 9.60
CA ARG A 120 7.97 7.15 11.04
C ARG A 120 9.45 6.93 11.33
N MET A 121 10.01 7.75 12.22
CA MET A 121 11.37 7.54 12.71
C MET A 121 11.38 6.35 13.66
N GLN A 122 12.36 5.47 13.52
CA GLN A 122 12.52 4.22 14.26
C GLN A 122 12.52 4.37 15.80
N HIS A 123 12.88 5.55 16.31
CA HIS A 123 12.86 5.86 17.75
C HIS A 123 11.47 6.26 18.29
N ASN A 124 10.43 6.37 17.44
CA ASN A 124 9.11 6.83 17.86
C ASN A 124 8.21 5.64 18.20
N GLU A 125 8.35 5.15 19.43
CA GLU A 125 7.72 3.92 19.91
C GLU A 125 6.17 3.89 19.81
N PRO A 126 5.42 4.96 20.15
CA PRO A 126 3.97 5.00 19.95
C PRO A 126 3.56 4.80 18.49
N LEU A 127 4.33 5.37 17.55
CA LEU A 127 4.08 5.25 16.12
C LEU A 127 4.51 3.87 15.59
N MET A 128 5.58 3.27 16.09
CA MET A 128 5.94 1.90 15.68
C MET A 128 4.88 0.88 16.13
N ARG A 129 4.30 1.04 17.33
CA ARG A 129 3.18 0.19 17.78
C ARG A 129 1.94 0.34 16.91
N ALA A 130 1.62 1.57 16.48
CA ALA A 130 0.48 1.81 15.60
C ALA A 130 0.71 1.26 14.18
N LEU A 131 1.95 1.20 13.69
CA LEU A 131 2.28 0.50 12.44
C LEU A 131 2.17 -1.02 12.58
N ALA A 132 2.57 -1.58 13.72
CA ALA A 132 2.43 -3.02 13.99
C ALA A 132 0.98 -3.49 14.18
N LYS A 133 0.05 -2.56 14.46
CA LYS A 133 -1.39 -2.81 14.56
C LYS A 133 -2.14 -2.68 13.22
N LEU A 134 -1.51 -2.03 12.24
CA LEU A 134 -2.05 -1.83 10.89
C LEU A 134 -1.91 -3.13 10.09
#